data_AF-A0AAU4C482-F1
#
_entry.id   AF-A0AAU4C482-F1
#
_cell.length_a   1.000
_cell.length_b   1.000
_cell.length_c   1.000
_cell.angle_alpha   90.00
_cell.angle_beta   90.00
_cell.angle_gamma   90.00
#
_symmetry.space_group_name_H-M   'P 1'
#
loop_
_entity.id
_entity.type
_entity.pdbx_description
1 polymer ?
#
loop_
_entity_poly.entity_id
_entity_poly.type
_entity_poly.pdbx_seq_one_letter_code
_entity_poly.pdbx_strand_id
1 'polypeptide(L)'
;MRHVHGRARRAGIALAAVLTWAGLLAGAAGCTGGGDSRSGLDRMLGKPPAPEDVIRVTPQDGARGVRPGTDLSVRVPDGRLESVKVVRSQDARESEVKGRIAADGLSWRPAEARLGLAARYTVDVVALDGEGNRSARHTTFTTFVPEKRFIGYVTPENRATVGTGMIVSLEFNREIGDRAAVERAVRVTAEPATEIRAHWFGDTRLDFRPEEYWRPGTEVTVDLALRDVEGAPGVYGLQDKSFSFTVGRSQVSLVDAAKHTMQVRRDGELLATVPITAGSPENTTYNGKMVVSEMLELTRMNGATVGFKKANGKGEYDIPDVPHAMRLTGSGTFLHGNYWAQDVFGRANVSHGCVGLRDVKGGGSDTPAGWFFDRSLVGDVVEVVHSKDKQVAPDNGLGGWNMTWREWTAGSALN
;
A
#
# COMPACT_ATOMS: atom_id res chain seq x y z
N MET A 1 45.08 3.75 7.31
CA MET A 1 46.16 4.60 7.86
C MET A 1 46.78 5.36 6.71
N ARG A 2 47.11 6.63 6.95
CA ARG A 2 47.73 7.60 6.02
C ARG A 2 49.08 7.11 5.51
N HIS A 3 49.44 7.50 4.28
CA HIS A 3 50.56 8.42 3.96
C HIS A 3 50.91 8.27 2.45
N VAL A 4 50.76 9.34 1.64
CA VAL A 4 51.79 10.34 1.26
C VAL A 4 52.79 9.76 0.25
N HIS A 5 53.29 10.39 -0.82
CA HIS A 5 53.08 11.64 -1.58
C HIS A 5 53.92 11.45 -2.86
N GLY A 6 53.52 12.07 -3.98
CA GLY A 6 54.42 12.32 -5.11
C GLY A 6 54.20 13.73 -5.65
N ARG A 7 55.20 14.59 -5.45
CA ARG A 7 55.19 16.03 -5.75
C ARG A 7 56.28 16.30 -6.78
N ALA A 8 56.00 16.98 -7.87
CA ALA A 8 57.00 17.79 -8.58
C ALA A 8 56.36 18.79 -9.55
N ARG A 9 56.86 20.03 -9.48
CA ARG A 9 56.51 21.25 -10.23
C ARG A 9 57.39 21.41 -11.47
N ARG A 10 56.93 22.23 -12.44
CA ARG A 10 57.64 23.28 -13.25
C ARG A 10 56.65 23.75 -14.35
N ALA A 11 56.17 25.00 -14.46
CA ALA A 11 56.76 26.34 -14.64
C ALA A 11 57.04 26.73 -16.12
N GLY A 12 56.52 27.91 -16.56
CA GLY A 12 56.82 28.62 -17.83
C GLY A 12 55.55 29.06 -18.58
N ILE A 13 54.96 30.26 -18.43
CA ILE A 13 55.30 31.66 -18.85
C ILE A 13 54.77 32.07 -20.25
N ALA A 14 53.87 33.08 -20.22
CA ALA A 14 53.58 34.23 -21.11
C ALA A 14 53.15 34.06 -22.60
N LEU A 15 52.01 34.68 -22.98
CA LEU A 15 51.98 36.04 -23.59
C LEU A 15 50.54 36.59 -23.68
N ALA A 16 50.44 37.92 -23.62
CA ALA A 16 49.21 38.73 -23.62
C ALA A 16 48.83 39.23 -25.03
N ALA A 17 47.53 39.51 -25.27
CA ALA A 17 47.09 40.59 -26.15
C ALA A 17 45.65 41.03 -25.82
N VAL A 18 45.50 42.35 -25.70
CA VAL A 18 44.33 43.15 -25.32
C VAL A 18 43.49 43.45 -26.57
N LEU A 19 42.16 43.54 -26.44
CA LEU A 19 41.34 44.52 -27.18
C LEU A 19 40.04 44.81 -26.41
N THR A 20 40.04 45.96 -25.75
CA THR A 20 38.88 46.67 -25.19
C THR A 20 38.14 47.41 -26.29
N TRP A 21 36.81 47.37 -26.28
CA TRP A 21 35.99 48.44 -26.88
C TRP A 21 34.83 48.79 -25.95
N ALA A 22 34.98 49.94 -25.30
CA ALA A 22 33.92 50.66 -24.62
C ALA A 22 33.70 51.97 -25.41
N GLY A 23 32.46 52.18 -25.85
CA GLY A 23 31.96 53.44 -26.41
C GLY A 23 30.56 53.66 -25.87
N LEU A 24 30.50 54.49 -24.83
CA LEU A 24 29.35 54.89 -24.02
C LEU A 24 28.95 56.29 -24.50
N LEU A 25 27.66 56.62 -24.68
CA LEU A 25 26.90 57.61 -23.87
C LEU A 25 25.64 57.98 -24.68
N ALA A 26 24.43 57.72 -24.16
CA ALA A 26 23.61 58.57 -23.29
C ALA A 26 22.56 59.36 -24.11
N GLY A 27 21.29 59.46 -23.73
CA GLY A 27 20.59 58.97 -22.56
C GLY A 27 19.13 59.45 -22.59
N ALA A 28 18.34 58.97 -21.64
CA ALA A 28 17.36 59.74 -20.87
C ALA A 28 16.71 58.78 -19.86
N ALA A 29 16.96 59.04 -18.59
CA ALA A 29 16.35 58.38 -17.46
C ALA A 29 14.89 58.81 -17.30
N GLY A 30 14.06 57.89 -16.82
CA GLY A 30 12.70 58.16 -16.35
C GLY A 30 12.16 56.96 -15.60
N CYS A 31 12.39 56.91 -14.29
CA CYS A 31 11.78 55.96 -13.37
C CYS A 31 10.25 56.11 -13.38
N THR A 32 9.50 55.00 -13.28
CA THR A 32 8.33 54.78 -12.39
C THR A 32 7.56 53.53 -12.83
N GLY A 33 7.07 52.77 -11.86
CA GLY A 33 6.34 51.52 -12.09
C GLY A 33 4.99 51.72 -12.78
N GLY A 34 4.56 50.69 -13.50
CA GLY A 34 3.25 50.63 -14.17
C GLY A 34 3.30 49.64 -15.33
N GLY A 35 3.02 48.37 -15.05
CA GLY A 35 3.09 47.26 -16.01
C GLY A 35 2.00 47.23 -17.09
N ASP A 36 1.18 48.28 -17.25
CA ASP A 36 0.04 48.26 -18.18
C ASP A 36 0.29 49.02 -19.51
N SER A 37 1.30 49.88 -19.61
CA SER A 37 1.41 50.81 -20.75
C SER A 37 2.07 50.24 -22.01
N ARG A 38 2.78 49.10 -21.93
CA ARG A 38 3.39 48.46 -23.11
C ARG A 38 2.40 47.63 -23.94
N SER A 39 1.44 46.99 -23.29
CA SER A 39 0.42 46.17 -23.96
C SER A 39 -0.54 47.02 -24.83
N GLY A 40 -0.91 48.22 -24.36
CA GLY A 40 -1.80 49.13 -25.09
C GLY A 40 -1.21 49.74 -26.38
N LEU A 41 0.11 50.01 -26.40
CA LEU A 41 0.79 50.58 -27.58
C LEU A 41 1.03 49.55 -28.69
N ASP A 42 1.34 48.30 -28.36
CA ASP A 42 1.52 47.24 -29.36
C ASP A 42 0.20 46.86 -30.05
N ARG A 43 -0.93 46.93 -29.34
CA ARG A 43 -2.28 46.72 -29.90
C ARG A 43 -2.70 47.85 -30.85
N MET A 44 -2.23 49.09 -30.60
CA MET A 44 -2.42 50.25 -31.49
C MET A 44 -1.60 50.17 -32.79
N LEU A 45 -0.52 49.38 -32.80
CA LEU A 45 0.37 49.17 -33.96
C LEU A 45 0.03 47.91 -34.78
N GLY A 46 -1.08 47.23 -34.46
CA GLY A 46 -1.57 46.05 -35.20
C GLY A 46 -0.71 44.79 -35.03
N LYS A 47 0.11 44.70 -33.97
CA LYS A 47 0.81 43.44 -33.65
C LYS A 47 -0.18 42.44 -33.04
N PRO A 48 -0.10 41.15 -33.43
CA PRO A 48 -0.88 40.10 -32.78
C PRO A 48 -0.63 40.10 -31.26
N PRO A 49 -1.68 39.91 -30.43
CA PRO A 49 -1.51 39.82 -28.98
C PRO A 49 -0.55 38.68 -28.60
N ALA A 50 0.20 38.86 -27.52
CA ALA A 50 1.12 37.84 -27.04
C ALA A 50 0.34 36.57 -26.63
N PRO A 51 0.89 35.36 -26.82
CA PRO A 51 0.20 34.13 -26.44
C PRO A 51 -0.23 34.07 -24.97
N GLU A 52 0.52 34.70 -24.05
CA GLU A 52 0.13 34.82 -22.64
C GLU A 52 -1.12 35.68 -22.38
N ASP A 53 -1.41 36.65 -23.26
CA ASP A 53 -2.59 37.52 -23.16
C ASP A 53 -3.86 36.80 -23.66
N VAL A 54 -3.70 35.86 -24.60
CA VAL A 54 -4.79 35.08 -25.20
C VAL A 54 -5.09 33.81 -24.40
N ILE A 55 -4.05 33.07 -23.98
CA ILE A 55 -4.19 31.76 -23.34
C ILE A 55 -3.73 31.85 -21.90
N ARG A 56 -4.64 31.62 -20.94
CA ARG A 56 -4.33 31.57 -19.51
C ARG A 56 -4.22 30.12 -19.03
N VAL A 57 -3.05 29.73 -18.56
CA VAL A 57 -2.80 28.41 -17.95
C VAL A 57 -2.62 28.59 -16.44
N THR A 58 -3.31 27.76 -15.66
CA THR A 58 -3.11 27.61 -14.21
C THR A 58 -2.77 26.15 -13.94
N PRO A 59 -1.68 25.84 -13.22
CA PRO A 59 -0.63 26.73 -12.71
C PRO A 59 0.10 27.53 -13.79
N GLN A 60 0.72 28.65 -13.39
CA GLN A 60 1.48 29.51 -14.31
C GLN A 60 2.75 28.81 -14.83
N ASP A 61 3.23 29.28 -15.98
CA ASP A 61 4.46 28.76 -16.57
C ASP A 61 5.67 28.95 -15.64
N GLY A 62 6.51 27.92 -15.55
CA GLY A 62 7.66 27.85 -14.66
C GLY A 62 7.33 27.68 -13.17
N ALA A 63 6.06 27.57 -12.77
CA ALA A 63 5.68 27.38 -11.37
C ALA A 63 6.34 26.11 -10.78
N ARG A 64 6.84 26.22 -9.55
CA ARG A 64 7.53 25.14 -8.84
C ARG A 64 6.85 24.81 -7.54
N GLY A 65 6.84 23.53 -7.18
CA GLY A 65 6.29 23.07 -5.92
C GLY A 65 4.79 23.36 -5.79
N VAL A 66 4.05 23.29 -6.91
CA VAL A 66 2.60 23.49 -6.94
C VAL A 66 1.96 22.55 -5.91
N ARG A 67 1.24 23.14 -4.94
CA ARG A 67 0.71 22.42 -3.79
C ARG A 67 -0.42 21.45 -4.20
N PRO A 68 -0.58 20.34 -3.47
CA PRO A 68 -1.77 19.50 -3.58
C PRO A 68 -3.05 20.35 -3.47
N GLY A 69 -4.07 20.02 -4.27
CA GLY A 69 -5.34 20.75 -4.31
C GLY A 69 -5.35 22.01 -5.18
N THR A 70 -4.22 22.39 -5.80
CA THR A 70 -4.22 23.45 -6.83
C THR A 70 -4.83 22.91 -8.13
N ASP A 71 -5.81 23.63 -8.67
CA ASP A 71 -6.46 23.25 -9.92
C ASP A 71 -5.54 23.42 -11.13
N LEU A 72 -5.60 22.46 -12.05
CA LEU A 72 -5.10 22.63 -13.41
C LEU A 72 -6.24 23.04 -14.35
N SER A 73 -6.10 24.19 -15.00
CA SER A 73 -7.04 24.63 -16.03
C SER A 73 -6.37 25.47 -17.10
N VAL A 74 -6.94 25.41 -18.30
CA VAL A 74 -6.60 26.30 -19.41
C VAL A 74 -7.84 27.11 -19.74
N ARG A 75 -7.70 28.42 -19.93
CA ARG A 75 -8.80 29.32 -20.30
C ARG A 75 -8.37 30.31 -21.36
N VAL A 76 -9.30 30.68 -22.22
CA VAL A 76 -9.18 31.83 -23.13
C VAL A 76 -10.24 32.86 -22.75
N PRO A 77 -9.89 34.15 -22.54
CA PRO A 77 -10.88 35.17 -22.21
C PRO A 77 -11.87 35.46 -23.34
N ASP A 78 -11.42 35.29 -24.58
CA ASP A 78 -12.17 35.53 -25.80
C ASP A 78 -11.70 34.55 -26.90
N GLY A 79 -12.57 34.21 -27.84
CA GLY A 79 -12.33 33.22 -28.89
C GLY A 79 -12.65 31.78 -28.48
N ARG A 80 -11.76 30.81 -28.78
CA ARG A 80 -11.95 29.39 -28.41
C ARG A 80 -10.64 28.59 -28.38
N LEU A 81 -10.61 27.56 -27.53
CA LEU A 81 -9.58 26.53 -27.52
C LEU A 81 -9.78 25.58 -28.71
N GLU A 82 -8.72 25.32 -29.47
CA GLU A 82 -8.72 24.31 -30.54
C GLU A 82 -8.16 22.98 -30.04
N SER A 83 -7.06 23.01 -29.28
CA SER A 83 -6.44 21.80 -28.74
C SER A 83 -5.73 22.10 -27.43
N VAL A 84 -5.85 21.18 -26.48
CA VAL A 84 -5.08 21.19 -25.23
C VAL A 84 -4.51 19.80 -25.04
N LYS A 85 -3.18 19.70 -24.98
CA LYS A 85 -2.46 18.47 -24.66
C LYS A 85 -1.69 18.68 -23.38
N VAL A 86 -1.93 17.80 -22.40
CA VAL A 86 -1.22 17.83 -21.12
C VAL A 86 -0.49 16.51 -20.92
N VAL A 87 0.81 16.59 -20.66
CA VAL A 87 1.66 15.43 -20.34
C VAL A 87 2.19 15.58 -18.93
N ARG A 88 2.02 14.53 -18.13
CA ARG A 88 2.62 14.37 -16.80
C ARG A 88 3.80 13.42 -16.91
N SER A 89 4.97 13.89 -16.50
CA SER A 89 6.16 13.08 -16.27
C SER A 89 6.34 12.83 -14.77
N GLN A 90 6.20 11.58 -14.34
CA GLN A 90 6.33 11.14 -12.93
C GLN A 90 7.08 9.80 -12.91
N ASP A 91 8.05 9.63 -12.02
CA ASP A 91 8.91 8.43 -11.93
C ASP A 91 9.54 7.99 -13.27
N ALA A 92 10.04 8.96 -14.05
CA ALA A 92 10.61 8.76 -15.38
C ALA A 92 9.65 8.10 -16.39
N ARG A 93 8.34 8.19 -16.16
CA ARG A 93 7.30 7.78 -17.11
C ARG A 93 6.46 8.98 -17.52
N GLU A 94 6.19 9.10 -18.81
CA GLU A 94 5.27 10.09 -19.36
C GLU A 94 3.88 9.48 -19.53
N SER A 95 2.86 10.24 -19.13
CA SER A 95 1.45 9.87 -19.27
C SER A 95 0.65 11.09 -19.70
N GLU A 96 -0.29 10.91 -20.61
CA GLU A 96 -1.22 11.98 -21.00
C GLU A 96 -2.25 12.18 -19.89
N VAL A 97 -2.46 13.43 -19.49
CA VAL A 97 -3.52 13.82 -18.56
C VAL A 97 -4.77 14.05 -19.37
N LYS A 98 -5.69 13.10 -19.30
CA LYS A 98 -6.97 13.20 -19.99
C LYS A 98 -7.76 14.39 -19.45
N GLY A 99 -8.46 15.08 -20.34
CA GLY A 99 -9.31 16.21 -19.98
C GLY A 99 -10.22 16.60 -21.14
N ARG A 100 -11.05 17.61 -20.91
CA ARG A 100 -12.08 18.04 -21.85
C ARG A 100 -12.13 19.55 -21.97
N ILE A 101 -12.29 20.02 -23.21
CA ILE A 101 -12.69 21.40 -23.51
C ILE A 101 -14.18 21.50 -23.20
N ALA A 102 -14.59 22.54 -22.49
CA ALA A 102 -15.98 22.84 -22.19
C ALA A 102 -16.77 23.14 -23.47
N ALA A 103 -18.10 22.98 -23.41
CA ALA A 103 -18.96 23.16 -24.58
C ALA A 103 -18.92 24.58 -25.16
N ASP A 104 -18.62 25.57 -24.31
CA ASP A 104 -18.42 26.96 -24.73
C ASP A 104 -17.09 27.20 -25.48
N GLY A 105 -16.18 26.22 -25.48
CA GLY A 105 -14.85 26.32 -26.09
C GLY A 105 -13.87 27.20 -25.30
N LEU A 106 -14.26 27.78 -24.18
CA LEU A 106 -13.47 28.81 -23.49
C LEU A 106 -12.54 28.25 -22.41
N SER A 107 -12.76 27.00 -21.97
CA SER A 107 -11.97 26.40 -20.93
C SER A 107 -11.71 24.92 -21.14
N TRP A 108 -10.61 24.42 -20.59
CA TRP A 108 -10.28 23.00 -20.50
C TRP A 108 -9.97 22.63 -19.05
N ARG A 109 -10.42 21.44 -18.64
CA ARG A 109 -10.12 20.87 -17.33
C ARG A 109 -9.73 19.39 -17.45
N PRO A 110 -8.84 18.89 -16.57
CA PRO A 110 -8.51 17.47 -16.51
C PRO A 110 -9.73 16.66 -16.06
N ALA A 111 -9.80 15.40 -16.46
CA ALA A 111 -10.83 14.47 -16.03
C ALA A 111 -10.68 14.11 -14.53
N GLU A 112 -9.43 14.05 -14.06
CA GLU A 112 -9.08 13.92 -12.65
C GLU A 112 -8.65 15.30 -12.11
N ALA A 113 -9.33 15.79 -11.07
CA ALA A 113 -9.04 17.10 -10.50
C ALA A 113 -7.67 17.16 -9.79
N ARG A 114 -7.20 16.03 -9.27
CA ARG A 114 -5.98 15.97 -8.45
C ARG A 114 -4.73 15.91 -9.31
N LEU A 115 -3.80 16.84 -9.07
CA LEU A 115 -2.46 16.77 -9.62
C LEU A 115 -1.64 15.65 -8.95
N GLY A 116 -0.89 14.90 -9.75
CA GLY A 116 0.13 13.99 -9.26
C GLY A 116 1.30 14.76 -8.67
N LEU A 117 1.88 14.26 -7.59
CA LEU A 117 2.95 14.93 -6.86
C LEU A 117 4.33 14.48 -7.35
N ALA A 118 5.38 15.23 -7.01
CA ALA A 118 6.74 15.00 -7.52
C ALA A 118 6.79 14.80 -9.06
N ALA A 119 5.92 15.50 -9.79
CA ALA A 119 5.76 15.38 -11.21
C ALA A 119 6.11 16.70 -11.91
N ARG A 120 6.49 16.58 -13.18
CA ARG A 120 6.55 17.70 -14.12
C ARG A 120 5.37 17.60 -15.07
N TYR A 121 4.69 18.72 -15.27
CA TYR A 121 3.63 18.85 -16.25
C TYR A 121 4.10 19.72 -17.41
N THR A 122 3.70 19.32 -18.61
CA THR A 122 3.85 20.07 -19.86
C THR A 122 2.46 20.27 -20.43
N VAL A 123 2.10 21.52 -20.75
CA VAL A 123 0.80 21.89 -21.28
C VAL A 123 1.01 22.63 -22.60
N ASP A 124 0.59 22.01 -23.68
CA ASP A 124 0.60 22.56 -25.03
C ASP A 124 -0.83 22.96 -25.42
N VAL A 125 -1.02 24.23 -25.77
CA VAL A 125 -2.33 24.80 -26.09
C VAL A 125 -2.29 25.47 -27.44
N VAL A 126 -3.35 25.29 -28.22
CA VAL A 126 -3.65 26.08 -29.41
C VAL A 126 -5.04 26.65 -29.27
N ALA A 127 -5.18 27.94 -29.55
CA ALA A 127 -6.43 28.67 -29.45
C ALA A 127 -6.56 29.72 -30.55
N LEU A 128 -7.79 30.18 -30.75
CA LEU A 128 -8.12 31.37 -31.52
C LEU A 128 -8.60 32.44 -30.54
N ASP A 129 -8.19 33.69 -30.76
CA ASP A 129 -8.76 34.84 -30.05
C ASP A 129 -10.12 35.27 -30.63
N GLY A 130 -10.75 36.30 -30.07
CA GLY A 130 -12.03 36.84 -30.55
C GLY A 130 -11.98 37.46 -31.94
N GLU A 131 -10.79 37.79 -32.43
CA GLU A 131 -10.54 38.33 -33.77
C GLU A 131 -10.25 37.22 -34.79
N GLY A 132 -10.15 35.96 -34.34
CA GLY A 132 -9.87 34.79 -35.16
C GLY A 132 -8.39 34.54 -35.41
N ASN A 133 -7.48 35.23 -34.71
CA ASN A 133 -6.05 34.97 -34.82
C ASN A 133 -5.65 33.75 -34.01
N ARG A 134 -4.80 32.90 -34.60
CA ARG A 134 -4.37 31.65 -33.98
C ARG A 134 -3.10 31.84 -33.15
N SER A 135 -3.18 31.42 -31.89
CA SER A 135 -2.08 31.48 -30.93
C SER A 135 -1.76 30.10 -30.36
N ALA A 136 -0.48 29.84 -30.10
CA ALA A 136 -0.01 28.63 -29.44
C ALA A 136 0.78 28.99 -28.18
N ARG A 137 0.59 28.21 -27.11
CA ARG A 137 1.31 28.40 -25.85
C ARG A 137 1.84 27.06 -25.34
N HIS A 138 3.12 27.03 -25.02
CA HIS A 138 3.78 25.93 -24.31
C HIS A 138 4.06 26.39 -22.89
N THR A 139 3.66 25.60 -21.90
CA THR A 139 3.96 25.90 -20.49
C THR A 139 4.39 24.65 -19.75
N THR A 140 5.20 24.84 -18.71
CA THR A 140 5.60 23.75 -17.83
C THR A 140 5.51 24.17 -16.36
N PHE A 141 5.19 23.23 -15.48
CA PHE A 141 5.26 23.46 -14.04
C PHE A 141 5.65 22.16 -13.31
N THR A 142 6.14 22.29 -12.09
CA THR A 142 6.43 21.15 -11.21
C THR A 142 5.59 21.19 -9.95
N THR A 143 5.17 20.02 -9.51
CA THR A 143 4.35 19.88 -8.30
C THR A 143 5.22 19.68 -7.07
N PHE A 144 4.60 19.88 -5.90
CA PHE A 144 5.19 19.62 -4.60
C PHE A 144 5.82 18.21 -4.54
N VAL A 145 6.98 18.09 -3.90
CA VAL A 145 7.69 16.83 -3.68
C VAL A 145 7.56 16.46 -2.20
N PRO A 146 6.74 15.45 -1.85
CA PRO A 146 6.65 14.97 -0.48
C PRO A 146 7.97 14.40 0.02
N GLU A 147 8.39 14.85 1.21
CA GLU A 147 9.58 14.32 1.90
C GLU A 147 9.32 12.94 2.53
N LYS A 148 8.07 12.68 2.91
CA LYS A 148 7.65 11.46 3.60
C LYS A 148 6.64 10.71 2.74
N ARG A 149 6.86 9.40 2.64
CA ARG A 149 5.95 8.48 1.96
C ARG A 149 5.55 7.33 2.88
N PHE A 150 4.34 6.82 2.68
CA PHE A 150 3.88 5.56 3.26
C PHE A 150 3.58 4.51 2.18
N ILE A 151 3.66 3.25 2.58
CA ILE A 151 3.25 2.09 1.80
C ILE A 151 2.45 1.14 2.71
N GLY A 152 1.54 0.37 2.12
CA GLY A 152 0.90 -0.79 2.72
C GLY A 152 1.55 -2.09 2.22
N TYR A 153 1.97 -2.94 3.16
CA TYR A 153 2.26 -4.34 2.92
C TYR A 153 0.93 -5.09 2.88
N VAL A 154 0.63 -5.71 1.75
CA VAL A 154 -0.71 -6.28 1.52
C VAL A 154 -0.62 -7.79 1.43
N THR A 155 -1.54 -8.46 2.12
CA THR A 155 -1.78 -9.90 2.01
C THR A 155 -3.27 -10.14 1.68
N PRO A 156 -3.62 -11.12 0.83
CA PRO A 156 -2.72 -12.04 0.12
C PRO A 156 -1.97 -11.38 -1.06
N GLU A 157 -1.02 -12.12 -1.62
CA GLU A 157 -0.24 -11.69 -2.79
C GLU A 157 -1.00 -11.87 -4.12
N ASN A 158 -0.52 -11.20 -5.16
CA ASN A 158 -1.05 -11.33 -6.52
C ASN A 158 -1.00 -12.79 -7.01
N ARG A 159 -2.11 -13.27 -7.56
CA ARG A 159 -2.34 -14.63 -8.08
C ARG A 159 -2.22 -15.74 -7.04
N ALA A 160 -2.24 -15.41 -5.75
CA ALA A 160 -2.30 -16.43 -4.71
C ALA A 160 -3.62 -17.22 -4.78
N THR A 161 -3.58 -18.49 -4.38
CA THR A 161 -4.79 -19.27 -4.05
C THR A 161 -4.86 -19.43 -2.55
N VAL A 162 -5.98 -19.01 -1.95
CA VAL A 162 -6.14 -18.92 -0.49
C VAL A 162 -7.38 -19.68 0.00
N GLY A 163 -7.42 -20.01 1.29
CA GLY A 163 -8.59 -20.59 1.94
C GLY A 163 -9.73 -19.58 2.14
N THR A 164 -10.92 -20.09 2.44
CA THR A 164 -12.16 -19.29 2.55
C THR A 164 -12.20 -18.29 3.71
N GLY A 165 -11.28 -18.42 4.67
CA GLY A 165 -11.14 -17.50 5.80
C GLY A 165 -10.21 -16.31 5.53
N MET A 166 -9.62 -16.19 4.34
CA MET A 166 -8.65 -15.13 4.07
C MET A 166 -9.23 -13.74 4.31
N ILE A 167 -8.50 -12.87 5.02
CA ILE A 167 -8.84 -11.46 5.17
C ILE A 167 -7.81 -10.68 4.36
N VAL A 168 -8.27 -9.75 3.50
CA VAL A 168 -7.35 -8.85 2.80
C VAL A 168 -6.85 -7.84 3.83
N SER A 169 -5.56 -7.84 4.13
CA SER A 169 -4.98 -7.01 5.18
C SER A 169 -3.87 -6.14 4.62
N LEU A 170 -3.90 -4.86 4.99
CA LEU A 170 -2.90 -3.85 4.65
C LEU A 170 -2.26 -3.35 5.94
N GLU A 171 -0.98 -3.69 6.14
CA GLU A 171 -0.16 -3.14 7.23
C GLU A 171 0.67 -1.98 6.68
N PHE A 172 0.49 -0.78 7.23
CA PHE A 172 1.20 0.42 6.81
C PHE A 172 2.53 0.56 7.55
N ASN A 173 3.57 1.00 6.84
CA ASN A 173 4.88 1.25 7.45
C ASN A 173 4.93 2.51 8.34
N ARG A 174 3.81 3.22 8.48
CA ARG A 174 3.61 4.46 9.23
C ARG A 174 2.17 4.54 9.70
N GLU A 175 1.95 5.23 10.80
CA GLU A 175 0.62 5.60 11.28
C GLU A 175 -0.12 6.46 10.25
N ILE A 176 -1.41 6.15 10.07
CA ILE A 176 -2.33 6.84 9.18
C ILE A 176 -3.26 7.73 10.03
N GLY A 177 -3.08 9.05 9.91
CA GLY A 177 -3.93 10.04 10.56
C GLY A 177 -5.27 10.25 9.84
N ASP A 178 -5.27 10.34 8.50
CA ASP A 178 -6.49 10.44 7.68
C ASP A 178 -6.88 9.06 7.14
N ARG A 179 -7.42 8.24 8.05
CA ARG A 179 -7.91 6.89 7.74
C ARG A 179 -9.00 6.88 6.67
N ALA A 180 -9.85 7.90 6.65
CA ALA A 180 -10.93 7.99 5.68
C ALA A 180 -10.40 8.26 4.26
N ALA A 181 -9.37 9.11 4.09
CA ALA A 181 -8.72 9.31 2.80
C ALA A 181 -8.04 8.02 2.29
N VAL A 182 -7.32 7.31 3.16
CA VAL A 182 -6.65 6.07 2.82
C VAL A 182 -7.64 4.94 2.51
N GLU A 183 -8.69 4.78 3.30
CA GLU A 183 -9.71 3.75 3.08
C GLU A 183 -10.46 3.95 1.76
N ARG A 184 -10.85 5.19 1.40
CA ARG A 184 -11.48 5.48 0.09
C ARG A 184 -10.58 5.13 -1.10
N ALA A 185 -9.27 5.16 -0.89
CA ALA A 185 -8.27 4.88 -1.91
C ALA A 185 -7.96 3.38 -2.05
N VAL A 186 -8.57 2.52 -1.23
CA VAL A 186 -8.44 1.07 -1.35
C VAL A 186 -9.79 0.47 -1.71
N ARG A 187 -9.82 -0.28 -2.82
CA ARG A 187 -11.03 -0.95 -3.27
C ARG A 187 -10.80 -2.44 -3.29
N VAL A 188 -11.69 -3.19 -2.64
CA VAL A 188 -11.71 -4.65 -2.70
C VAL A 188 -13.03 -5.07 -3.32
N THR A 189 -12.97 -5.84 -4.40
CA THR A 189 -14.13 -6.36 -5.11
C THR A 189 -14.01 -7.85 -5.33
N ALA A 190 -15.12 -8.52 -5.60
CA ALA A 190 -15.16 -9.96 -5.77
C ALA A 190 -16.14 -10.39 -6.86
N GLU A 191 -15.83 -11.51 -7.49
CA GLU A 191 -16.67 -12.21 -8.46
C GLU A 191 -16.82 -13.68 -8.03
N PRO A 192 -18.04 -14.18 -7.76
CA PRO A 192 -19.32 -13.47 -7.73
C PRO A 192 -19.37 -12.33 -6.71
N ALA A 193 -20.16 -11.29 -6.99
CA ALA A 193 -20.27 -10.12 -6.14
C ALA A 193 -20.74 -10.48 -4.73
N THR A 194 -20.03 -9.98 -3.72
CA THR A 194 -20.41 -10.03 -2.32
C THR A 194 -20.09 -8.69 -1.66
N GLU A 195 -20.84 -8.36 -0.61
CA GLU A 195 -20.54 -7.19 0.21
C GLU A 195 -19.23 -7.39 0.96
N ILE A 196 -18.33 -6.41 0.86
CA ILE A 196 -17.03 -6.39 1.53
C ILE A 196 -16.95 -5.08 2.31
N ARG A 197 -16.50 -5.15 3.56
CA ARG A 197 -16.37 -3.99 4.45
C ARG A 197 -14.99 -3.92 5.06
N ALA A 198 -14.53 -2.70 5.24
CA ALA A 198 -13.24 -2.40 5.85
C ALA A 198 -13.35 -2.35 7.38
N HIS A 199 -12.24 -2.62 8.06
CA HIS A 199 -12.08 -2.42 9.48
C HIS A 199 -10.65 -1.95 9.79
N TRP A 200 -10.53 -0.87 10.56
CA TRP A 200 -9.23 -0.41 11.05
C TRP A 200 -8.88 -1.04 12.39
N PHE A 201 -7.73 -1.69 12.45
CA PHE A 201 -7.07 -2.04 13.70
C PHE A 201 -6.01 -0.98 14.00
N GLY A 202 -6.34 -0.06 14.92
CA GLY A 202 -5.49 1.09 15.22
C GLY A 202 -5.38 2.06 14.03
N ASP A 203 -4.17 2.55 13.80
CA ASP A 203 -3.80 3.50 12.76
C ASP A 203 -2.79 2.94 11.73
N THR A 204 -2.34 1.70 11.91
CA THR A 204 -1.39 1.05 10.98
C THR A 204 -1.98 -0.11 10.19
N ARG A 205 -3.18 -0.61 10.52
CA ARG A 205 -3.74 -1.78 9.86
C ARG A 205 -5.17 -1.58 9.38
N LEU A 206 -5.39 -1.87 8.10
CA LEU A 206 -6.70 -1.85 7.46
C LEU A 206 -6.99 -3.22 6.85
N ASP A 207 -8.09 -3.83 7.29
CA ASP A 207 -8.52 -5.15 6.84
C ASP A 207 -9.85 -5.10 6.12
N PHE A 208 -10.06 -6.02 5.18
CA PHE A 208 -11.31 -6.19 4.43
C PHE A 208 -11.77 -7.64 4.43
N ARG A 209 -13.06 -7.85 4.71
CA ARG A 209 -13.72 -9.15 4.54
C ARG A 209 -15.22 -9.00 4.26
N PRO A 210 -15.86 -10.03 3.69
CA PRO A 210 -17.31 -10.21 3.73
C PRO A 210 -17.82 -10.60 5.12
N GLU A 211 -19.15 -10.55 5.29
CA GLU A 211 -19.82 -10.93 6.54
C GLU A 211 -19.55 -12.39 6.92
N GLU A 212 -19.72 -13.28 5.95
CA GLU A 212 -19.47 -14.71 6.03
C GLU A 212 -18.19 -15.09 5.29
N TYR A 213 -17.67 -16.31 5.50
CA TYR A 213 -16.51 -16.79 4.74
C TYR A 213 -16.70 -16.70 3.22
N TRP A 214 -15.59 -16.49 2.52
CA TRP A 214 -15.60 -16.42 1.06
C TRP A 214 -16.15 -17.71 0.46
N ARG A 215 -16.88 -17.58 -0.66
CA ARG A 215 -17.33 -18.74 -1.42
C ARG A 215 -16.13 -19.34 -2.18
N PRO A 216 -15.97 -20.66 -2.22
CA PRO A 216 -14.97 -21.29 -3.07
C PRO A 216 -15.11 -20.88 -4.55
N GLY A 217 -13.98 -20.64 -5.21
CA GLY A 217 -13.92 -20.18 -6.60
C GLY A 217 -14.08 -18.67 -6.78
N THR A 218 -14.30 -17.89 -5.71
CA THR A 218 -14.37 -16.43 -5.81
C THR A 218 -13.04 -15.84 -6.25
N GLU A 219 -13.04 -14.99 -7.27
CA GLU A 219 -11.92 -14.12 -7.61
C GLU A 219 -12.07 -12.79 -6.87
N VAL A 220 -11.01 -12.34 -6.20
CA VAL A 220 -11.00 -11.08 -5.45
C VAL A 220 -9.96 -10.15 -6.06
N THR A 221 -10.37 -8.94 -6.41
CA THR A 221 -9.49 -7.88 -6.93
C THR A 221 -9.29 -6.80 -5.88
N VAL A 222 -8.04 -6.42 -5.68
CA VAL A 222 -7.60 -5.37 -4.75
C VAL A 222 -6.93 -4.25 -5.55
N ASP A 223 -7.58 -3.09 -5.56
CA ASP A 223 -7.05 -1.85 -6.13
C ASP A 223 -6.53 -0.94 -5.02
N LEU A 224 -5.24 -0.61 -5.07
CA LEU A 224 -4.61 0.37 -4.20
C LEU A 224 -4.35 1.65 -4.99
N ALA A 225 -5.24 2.63 -4.89
CA ALA A 225 -5.08 3.97 -5.45
C ALA A 225 -4.43 4.93 -4.44
N LEU A 226 -3.44 4.46 -3.67
CA LEU A 226 -2.83 5.19 -2.56
C LEU A 226 -1.88 6.31 -3.02
N ARG A 227 -1.43 6.26 -4.27
CA ARG A 227 -0.47 7.22 -4.81
C ARG A 227 -1.00 8.64 -4.65
N ASP A 228 -0.16 9.47 -4.04
CA ASP A 228 -0.42 10.89 -3.77
C ASP A 228 -1.65 11.15 -2.88
N VAL A 229 -2.19 10.11 -2.20
CA VAL A 229 -3.19 10.26 -1.14
C VAL A 229 -2.46 10.66 0.13
N GLU A 230 -2.92 11.73 0.78
CA GLU A 230 -2.37 12.16 2.06
C GLU A 230 -2.93 11.28 3.18
N GLY A 231 -2.06 10.48 3.81
CA GLY A 231 -2.45 9.60 4.92
C GLY A 231 -2.20 10.23 6.29
N ALA A 232 -1.34 11.24 6.36
CA ALA A 232 -1.09 12.08 7.53
C ALA A 232 -0.49 13.41 7.04
N PRO A 233 -0.47 14.48 7.85
CA PRO A 233 0.04 15.79 7.40
C PRO A 233 1.44 15.70 6.76
N GLY A 234 1.53 15.98 5.46
CA GLY A 234 2.78 15.93 4.70
C GLY A 234 3.26 14.52 4.31
N VAL A 235 2.51 13.46 4.60
CA VAL A 235 2.86 12.06 4.33
C VAL A 235 1.92 11.46 3.29
N TYR A 236 2.48 11.09 2.14
CA TYR A 236 1.70 10.68 0.98
C TYR A 236 1.95 9.24 0.58
N GLY A 237 0.93 8.55 0.08
CA GLY A 237 1.07 7.19 -0.41
C GLY A 237 1.90 7.14 -1.69
N LEU A 238 2.57 6.01 -1.91
CA LEU A 238 3.41 5.76 -3.09
C LEU A 238 2.79 4.76 -4.08
N GLN A 239 1.93 3.87 -3.60
CA GLN A 239 1.45 2.73 -4.37
C GLN A 239 0.24 3.08 -5.23
N ASP A 240 0.33 2.77 -6.52
CA ASP A 240 -0.79 2.66 -7.44
C ASP A 240 -0.70 1.27 -8.08
N LYS A 241 -1.50 0.32 -7.61
CA LYS A 241 -1.45 -1.07 -8.07
C LYS A 241 -2.82 -1.75 -8.01
N SER A 242 -3.07 -2.62 -8.98
CA SER A 242 -4.22 -3.53 -8.98
C SER A 242 -3.72 -4.96 -9.10
N PHE A 243 -4.30 -5.87 -8.34
CA PHE A 243 -3.98 -7.30 -8.39
C PHE A 243 -5.19 -8.14 -7.98
N SER A 244 -5.19 -9.42 -8.37
CA SER A 244 -6.25 -10.36 -8.01
C SER A 244 -5.69 -11.61 -7.34
N PHE A 245 -6.52 -12.29 -6.55
CA PHE A 245 -6.25 -13.63 -6.01
C PHE A 245 -7.51 -14.48 -6.07
N THR A 246 -7.35 -15.79 -5.90
CA THR A 246 -8.45 -16.75 -5.99
C THR A 246 -8.71 -17.41 -4.65
N VAL A 247 -9.98 -17.49 -4.25
CA VAL A 247 -10.43 -18.28 -3.11
C VAL A 247 -10.58 -19.72 -3.56
N GLY A 248 -9.80 -20.62 -2.96
CA GLY A 248 -9.82 -22.05 -3.22
C GLY A 248 -10.95 -22.76 -2.48
N ARG A 249 -10.70 -24.02 -2.11
CA ARG A 249 -11.64 -24.88 -1.36
C ARG A 249 -11.91 -24.35 0.05
N SER A 250 -13.01 -24.79 0.65
CA SER A 250 -13.26 -24.53 2.07
C SER A 250 -12.59 -25.59 2.93
N GLN A 251 -11.83 -25.15 3.94
CA GLN A 251 -11.31 -26.04 4.98
C GLN A 251 -11.36 -25.36 6.34
N VAL A 252 -12.04 -26.02 7.28
CA VAL A 252 -12.16 -25.59 8.68
C VAL A 252 -11.73 -26.74 9.57
N SER A 253 -10.75 -26.48 10.43
CA SER A 253 -10.20 -27.47 11.36
C SER A 253 -10.60 -27.11 12.78
N LEU A 254 -11.46 -27.93 13.38
CA LEU A 254 -11.93 -27.74 14.76
C LEU A 254 -11.00 -28.46 15.73
N VAL A 255 -10.22 -27.70 16.48
CA VAL A 255 -9.40 -28.18 17.58
C VAL A 255 -10.22 -28.14 18.87
N ASP A 256 -10.47 -29.30 19.45
CA ASP A 256 -11.02 -29.42 20.80
C ASP A 256 -9.88 -29.66 21.78
N ALA A 257 -9.51 -28.62 22.53
CA ALA A 257 -8.38 -28.66 23.45
C ALA A 257 -8.62 -29.59 24.65
N ALA A 258 -9.88 -29.82 25.03
CA ALA A 258 -10.23 -30.73 26.12
C ALA A 258 -10.25 -32.20 25.66
N LYS A 259 -10.62 -32.46 24.40
CA LYS A 259 -10.58 -33.82 23.81
C LYS A 259 -9.24 -34.20 23.21
N HIS A 260 -8.31 -33.24 23.07
CA HIS A 260 -7.01 -33.43 22.44
C HIS A 260 -7.12 -33.91 20.98
N THR A 261 -8.13 -33.44 20.25
CA THR A 261 -8.37 -33.83 18.86
C THR A 261 -8.58 -32.61 17.96
N MET A 262 -8.19 -32.74 16.69
CA MET A 262 -8.55 -31.82 15.63
C MET A 262 -9.37 -32.53 14.56
N GLN A 263 -10.56 -32.02 14.27
CA GLN A 263 -11.41 -32.51 13.19
C GLN A 263 -11.22 -31.62 11.98
N VAL A 264 -10.62 -32.16 10.92
CA VAL A 264 -10.38 -31.46 9.66
C VAL A 264 -11.61 -31.67 8.78
N ARG A 265 -12.33 -30.59 8.50
CA ARG A 265 -13.48 -30.61 7.57
C ARG A 265 -13.14 -29.88 6.29
N ARG A 266 -13.50 -30.49 5.17
CA ARG A 266 -13.35 -29.91 3.84
C ARG A 266 -14.72 -29.86 3.18
N ASP A 267 -15.10 -28.68 2.72
CA ASP A 267 -16.42 -28.44 2.10
C ASP A 267 -17.59 -28.95 2.99
N GLY A 268 -17.42 -28.85 4.32
CA GLY A 268 -18.39 -29.30 5.33
C GLY A 268 -18.26 -30.77 5.75
N GLU A 269 -17.58 -31.61 4.98
CA GLU A 269 -17.42 -33.04 5.26
C GLU A 269 -16.22 -33.34 6.15
N LEU A 270 -16.35 -34.29 7.08
CA LEU A 270 -15.25 -34.72 7.94
C LEU A 270 -14.25 -35.55 7.14
N LEU A 271 -13.06 -35.00 6.92
CA LEU A 271 -11.98 -35.67 6.20
C LEU A 271 -11.13 -36.55 7.13
N ALA A 272 -10.79 -36.02 8.32
CA ALA A 272 -9.98 -36.74 9.29
C ALA A 272 -10.19 -36.21 10.71
N THR A 273 -9.95 -37.08 11.70
CA THR A 273 -9.74 -36.67 13.09
C THR A 273 -8.30 -36.98 13.48
N VAL A 274 -7.54 -35.95 13.83
CA VAL A 274 -6.11 -36.02 14.11
C VAL A 274 -5.87 -35.81 15.61
N PRO A 275 -5.09 -36.67 16.30
CA PRO A 275 -4.74 -36.44 17.69
C PRO A 275 -3.76 -35.27 17.81
N ILE A 276 -3.99 -34.38 18.77
CA ILE A 276 -3.20 -33.16 18.97
C ILE A 276 -2.67 -33.05 20.41
N THR A 277 -1.73 -32.14 20.63
CA THR A 277 -1.47 -31.54 21.95
C THR A 277 -1.68 -30.03 21.83
N ALA A 278 -2.40 -29.42 22.78
CA ALA A 278 -2.54 -27.97 22.86
C ALA A 278 -1.67 -27.39 24.00
N GLY A 279 -1.94 -26.14 24.38
CA GLY A 279 -1.27 -25.41 25.46
C GLY A 279 -1.50 -25.99 26.85
N SER A 280 -0.43 -26.05 27.66
CA SER A 280 -0.48 -26.56 29.04
C SER A 280 -1.39 -25.70 29.92
N PRO A 281 -1.76 -26.16 31.14
CA PRO A 281 -2.55 -25.35 32.08
C PRO A 281 -1.94 -23.97 32.39
N GLU A 282 -0.61 -23.86 32.34
CA GLU A 282 0.15 -22.63 32.60
C GLU A 282 0.24 -21.74 31.35
N ASN A 283 0.10 -22.33 30.15
CA ASN A 283 0.28 -21.67 28.86
C ASN A 283 -0.81 -22.13 27.88
N THR A 284 -2.05 -21.79 28.18
CA THR A 284 -3.22 -22.26 27.45
C THR A 284 -3.25 -21.75 26.00
N THR A 285 -3.92 -22.49 25.12
CA THR A 285 -4.15 -22.06 23.72
C THR A 285 -5.37 -21.14 23.66
N TYR A 286 -5.33 -20.05 22.90
CA TYR A 286 -6.53 -19.20 22.70
C TYR A 286 -7.71 -19.99 22.12
N ASN A 287 -8.91 -19.67 22.56
CA ASN A 287 -10.15 -20.10 21.89
C ASN A 287 -10.43 -19.21 20.66
N GLY A 288 -11.34 -19.66 19.79
CA GLY A 288 -11.85 -18.88 18.66
C GLY A 288 -11.24 -19.25 17.32
N LYS A 289 -11.62 -18.47 16.29
CA LYS A 289 -11.26 -18.70 14.89
C LYS A 289 -9.94 -18.02 14.58
N MET A 290 -8.95 -18.80 14.16
CA MET A 290 -7.65 -18.29 13.74
C MET A 290 -7.42 -18.69 12.29
N VAL A 291 -7.06 -17.72 11.45
CA VAL A 291 -6.82 -17.94 10.03
C VAL A 291 -5.33 -18.14 9.80
N VAL A 292 -4.97 -19.16 9.03
CA VAL A 292 -3.59 -19.46 8.65
C VAL A 292 -3.04 -18.28 7.85
N SER A 293 -2.06 -17.56 8.40
CA SER A 293 -1.47 -16.39 7.74
C SER A 293 -0.16 -16.69 7.02
N GLU A 294 0.53 -17.76 7.41
CA GLU A 294 1.83 -18.16 6.89
C GLU A 294 1.98 -19.68 7.01
N MET A 295 2.64 -20.30 6.03
CA MET A 295 2.98 -21.72 6.04
C MET A 295 4.48 -21.87 5.77
N LEU A 296 5.18 -22.54 6.67
CA LEU A 296 6.62 -22.72 6.67
C LEU A 296 6.95 -24.21 6.81
N GLU A 297 7.63 -24.78 5.81
CA GLU A 297 8.06 -26.19 5.86
C GLU A 297 8.96 -26.46 7.07
N LEU A 298 9.82 -25.51 7.41
CA LEU A 298 10.70 -25.55 8.57
C LEU A 298 10.97 -24.15 9.09
N THR A 299 10.88 -23.95 10.40
CA THR A 299 11.18 -22.65 11.02
C THR A 299 11.75 -22.77 12.42
N ARG A 300 12.46 -21.73 12.87
CA ARG A 300 12.91 -21.62 14.25
C ARG A 300 11.86 -20.92 15.09
N MET A 301 11.39 -21.57 16.15
CA MET A 301 10.46 -20.98 17.12
C MET A 301 11.20 -20.63 18.41
N ASN A 302 11.29 -19.34 18.71
CA ASN A 302 11.96 -18.82 19.90
C ASN A 302 10.96 -18.06 20.79
N GLY A 303 10.71 -18.57 21.99
CA GLY A 303 9.74 -18.02 22.94
C GLY A 303 10.05 -16.57 23.36
N ALA A 304 11.31 -16.16 23.34
CA ALA A 304 11.67 -14.77 23.67
C ALA A 304 11.09 -13.75 22.68
N THR A 305 10.82 -14.15 21.44
CA THR A 305 10.24 -13.27 20.40
C THR A 305 8.76 -12.97 20.64
N VAL A 306 8.11 -13.78 21.48
CA VAL A 306 6.66 -13.73 21.74
C VAL A 306 6.34 -13.59 23.24
N GLY A 307 7.35 -13.24 24.05
CA GLY A 307 7.16 -12.90 25.47
C GLY A 307 7.44 -14.01 26.47
N PHE A 308 7.65 -15.26 26.04
CA PHE A 308 8.05 -16.36 26.92
C PHE A 308 9.55 -16.29 27.22
N LYS A 309 9.92 -15.39 28.15
CA LYS A 309 11.31 -15.11 28.55
C LYS A 309 11.59 -15.59 29.97
N LYS A 310 12.71 -16.28 30.13
CA LYS A 310 13.34 -16.54 31.42
C LYS A 310 13.93 -15.23 31.99
N ALA A 311 14.22 -15.22 33.28
CA ALA A 311 14.83 -14.07 33.97
C ALA A 311 16.15 -13.58 33.34
N ASN A 312 16.89 -14.45 32.64
CA ASN A 312 18.12 -14.11 31.93
C ASN A 312 17.90 -13.61 30.49
N GLY A 313 16.65 -13.35 30.09
CA GLY A 313 16.26 -12.86 28.76
C GLY A 313 16.18 -13.92 27.66
N LYS A 314 16.60 -15.16 27.90
CA LYS A 314 16.46 -16.27 26.93
C LYS A 314 15.02 -16.76 26.87
N GLY A 315 14.63 -17.35 25.73
CA GLY A 315 13.31 -17.96 25.58
C GLY A 315 13.11 -19.14 26.53
N GLU A 316 11.87 -19.36 26.98
CA GLU A 316 11.48 -20.60 27.67
C GLU A 316 11.70 -21.82 26.79
N TYR A 317 11.45 -21.65 25.49
CA TYR A 317 11.81 -22.56 24.41
C TYR A 317 12.58 -21.82 23.30
N ASP A 318 13.42 -22.57 22.58
CA ASP A 318 14.15 -22.12 21.40
C ASP A 318 14.45 -23.35 20.52
N ILE A 319 13.54 -23.66 19.61
CA ILE A 319 13.57 -24.88 18.80
C ILE A 319 13.98 -24.48 17.38
N PRO A 320 15.15 -24.93 16.88
CA PRO A 320 15.73 -24.41 15.64
C PRO A 320 15.05 -24.91 14.36
N ASP A 321 14.34 -26.04 14.44
CA ASP A 321 13.90 -26.83 13.29
C ASP A 321 12.47 -27.38 13.49
N VAL A 322 11.51 -26.50 13.79
CA VAL A 322 10.08 -26.88 13.88
C VAL A 322 9.50 -27.09 12.49
N PRO A 323 9.09 -28.33 12.13
CA PRO A 323 8.57 -28.63 10.80
C PRO A 323 7.08 -28.26 10.65
N HIS A 324 6.64 -28.11 9.39
CA HIS A 324 5.23 -27.98 9.01
C HIS A 324 4.48 -26.91 9.81
N ALA A 325 5.11 -25.75 10.00
CA ALA A 325 4.61 -24.71 10.87
C ALA A 325 3.63 -23.79 10.13
N MET A 326 2.43 -23.66 10.67
CA MET A 326 1.36 -22.81 10.16
C MET A 326 1.05 -21.72 11.20
N ARG A 327 1.30 -20.46 10.85
CA ARG A 327 1.09 -19.33 11.76
C ARG A 327 -0.40 -19.02 11.86
N LEU A 328 -0.91 -18.92 13.09
CA LEU A 328 -2.32 -18.65 13.38
C LEU A 328 -2.54 -17.26 14.00
N THR A 329 -1.58 -16.75 14.77
CA THR A 329 -1.67 -15.43 15.42
C THR A 329 -0.37 -14.65 15.32
N GLY A 330 -0.47 -13.32 15.43
CA GLY A 330 0.69 -12.42 15.50
C GLY A 330 1.51 -12.60 16.79
N SER A 331 0.83 -12.99 17.88
CA SER A 331 1.45 -13.27 19.18
C SER A 331 2.12 -14.64 19.27
N GLY A 332 2.19 -15.42 18.19
CA GLY A 332 3.02 -16.63 18.11
C GLY A 332 2.32 -17.96 18.35
N THR A 333 1.00 -18.04 18.22
CA THR A 333 0.30 -19.34 18.15
C THR A 333 0.53 -19.94 16.76
N PHE A 334 1.03 -21.17 16.74
CA PHE A 334 1.17 -21.98 15.54
C PHE A 334 0.42 -23.30 15.67
N LEU A 335 0.05 -23.87 14.52
CA LEU A 335 -0.16 -25.29 14.37
C LEU A 335 1.06 -25.87 13.67
N HIS A 336 1.73 -26.87 14.26
CA HIS A 336 3.00 -27.35 13.72
C HIS A 336 3.28 -28.82 14.00
N GLY A 337 4.26 -29.37 13.29
CA GLY A 337 4.83 -30.68 13.59
C GLY A 337 5.69 -30.67 14.84
N ASN A 338 5.55 -31.70 15.67
CA ASN A 338 6.26 -31.85 16.93
C ASN A 338 6.87 -33.25 16.98
N TYR A 339 8.20 -33.29 16.89
CA TYR A 339 9.00 -34.52 16.93
C TYR A 339 9.61 -34.80 18.31
N TRP A 340 9.52 -33.85 19.24
CA TRP A 340 10.19 -33.92 20.56
C TRP A 340 9.25 -34.41 21.67
N ALA A 341 7.94 -34.17 21.55
CA ALA A 341 6.97 -34.64 22.51
C ALA A 341 6.56 -36.08 22.20
N GLN A 342 6.77 -37.00 23.14
CA GLN A 342 6.40 -38.40 23.02
C GLN A 342 5.10 -38.67 23.80
N ASP A 343 4.22 -39.51 23.26
CA ASP A 343 3.00 -40.03 23.92
C ASP A 343 1.98 -39.00 24.45
N VAL A 344 2.06 -37.72 24.04
CA VAL A 344 1.12 -36.67 24.46
C VAL A 344 -0.08 -36.49 23.52
N PHE A 345 0.07 -36.81 22.23
CA PHE A 345 -0.95 -36.53 21.22
C PHE A 345 -2.23 -37.33 21.48
N GLY A 346 -3.37 -36.65 21.57
CA GLY A 346 -4.65 -37.26 21.92
C GLY A 346 -4.83 -37.52 23.42
N ARG A 347 -3.91 -37.08 24.28
CA ARG A 347 -3.88 -37.46 25.70
C ARG A 347 -3.62 -36.30 26.67
N ALA A 348 -2.80 -35.34 26.28
CA ALA A 348 -2.40 -34.24 27.16
C ALA A 348 -2.06 -32.98 26.37
N ASN A 349 -2.18 -31.83 27.03
CA ASN A 349 -1.75 -30.53 26.51
C ASN A 349 -0.47 -30.09 27.22
N VAL A 350 0.61 -29.89 26.47
CA VAL A 350 1.96 -29.63 27.02
C VAL A 350 2.69 -28.46 26.34
N SER A 351 2.08 -27.78 25.37
CA SER A 351 2.76 -26.72 24.60
C SER A 351 2.70 -25.37 25.32
N HIS A 352 3.41 -24.37 24.77
CA HIS A 352 3.31 -22.96 25.20
C HIS A 352 2.22 -22.22 24.39
N GLY A 353 1.05 -22.85 24.20
CA GLY A 353 -0.09 -22.28 23.47
C GLY A 353 -0.23 -22.72 22.01
N CYS A 354 0.77 -23.38 21.41
CA CYS A 354 0.68 -23.94 20.06
C CYS A 354 -0.18 -25.22 20.00
N VAL A 355 -0.69 -25.56 18.80
CA VAL A 355 -1.31 -26.85 18.51
C VAL A 355 -0.27 -27.76 17.84
N GLY A 356 0.18 -28.79 18.55
CA GLY A 356 1.18 -29.73 18.07
C GLY A 356 0.54 -30.98 17.43
N LEU A 357 1.03 -31.35 16.26
CA LEU A 357 0.76 -32.63 15.59
C LEU A 357 2.01 -33.52 15.66
N ARG A 358 1.83 -34.84 15.68
CA ARG A 358 2.96 -35.77 15.66
C ARG A 358 3.74 -35.61 14.35
N ASP A 359 5.05 -35.53 14.47
CA ASP A 359 5.97 -35.47 13.33
C ASP A 359 7.31 -36.15 13.64
N VAL A 360 8.24 -36.11 12.69
CA VAL A 360 9.64 -36.53 12.82
C VAL A 360 10.56 -35.33 12.66
N LYS A 361 11.81 -35.45 13.14
CA LYS A 361 12.80 -34.37 13.01
C LYS A 361 13.05 -34.07 11.53
N GLY A 362 12.95 -32.81 11.15
CA GLY A 362 13.04 -32.37 9.75
C GLY A 362 11.73 -32.47 8.94
N GLY A 363 10.66 -33.02 9.52
CA GLY A 363 9.37 -33.19 8.86
C GLY A 363 9.32 -34.43 7.95
N GLY A 364 8.18 -35.12 7.94
CA GLY A 364 7.88 -36.15 6.95
C GLY A 364 6.49 -35.96 6.35
N SER A 365 6.34 -36.18 5.03
CA SER A 365 5.07 -36.01 4.31
C SER A 365 3.95 -36.93 4.81
N ASP A 366 4.32 -38.13 5.27
CA ASP A 366 3.36 -39.15 5.74
C ASP A 366 3.06 -39.04 7.25
N THR A 367 3.65 -38.06 7.95
CA THR A 367 3.31 -37.82 9.36
C THR A 367 1.98 -37.08 9.47
N PRO A 368 1.28 -37.15 10.61
CA PRO A 368 0.07 -36.37 10.82
C PRO A 368 0.23 -34.86 10.55
N ALA A 369 1.40 -34.30 10.89
CA ALA A 369 1.74 -32.91 10.61
C ALA A 369 1.93 -32.64 9.11
N GLY A 370 2.75 -33.44 8.42
CA GLY A 370 2.98 -33.30 6.98
C GLY A 370 1.70 -33.50 6.17
N TRP A 371 0.91 -34.52 6.52
CA TRP A 371 -0.38 -34.78 5.89
C TRP A 371 -1.31 -33.57 5.97
N PHE A 372 -1.38 -32.90 7.12
CA PHE A 372 -2.22 -31.73 7.34
C PHE A 372 -1.68 -30.50 6.61
N PHE A 373 -0.37 -30.28 6.68
CA PHE A 373 0.32 -29.17 6.04
C PHE A 373 0.13 -29.19 4.51
N ASP A 374 0.41 -30.33 3.86
CA ASP A 374 0.25 -30.51 2.42
C ASP A 374 -1.19 -30.33 1.93
N ARG A 375 -2.15 -30.42 2.86
CA ARG A 375 -3.59 -30.32 2.60
C ARG A 375 -4.18 -29.01 3.10
N SER A 376 -3.37 -28.03 3.47
CA SER A 376 -3.82 -26.73 3.94
C SER A 376 -3.41 -25.61 2.99
N LEU A 377 -4.05 -24.45 3.15
CA LEU A 377 -3.72 -23.21 2.46
C LEU A 377 -3.59 -22.07 3.47
N VAL A 378 -2.80 -21.05 3.13
CA VAL A 378 -2.96 -19.72 3.73
C VAL A 378 -4.40 -19.26 3.50
N GLY A 379 -5.07 -18.78 4.54
CA GLY A 379 -6.50 -18.45 4.52
C GLY A 379 -7.42 -19.56 5.03
N ASP A 380 -6.94 -20.79 5.28
CA ASP A 380 -7.73 -21.82 5.96
C ASP A 380 -7.98 -21.44 7.42
N VAL A 381 -9.08 -21.96 7.99
CA VAL A 381 -9.50 -21.63 9.36
C VAL A 381 -9.17 -22.77 10.32
N VAL A 382 -8.54 -22.44 11.43
CA VAL A 382 -8.42 -23.30 12.61
C VAL A 382 -9.25 -22.69 13.73
N GLU A 383 -10.30 -23.38 14.14
CA GLU A 383 -11.14 -22.97 15.27
C GLU A 383 -10.77 -23.77 16.51
N VAL A 384 -10.39 -23.10 17.59
CA VAL A 384 -10.08 -23.75 18.87
C VAL A 384 -11.25 -23.57 19.83
N VAL A 385 -11.67 -24.66 20.45
CA VAL A 385 -12.73 -24.68 21.46
C VAL A 385 -12.29 -25.45 22.71
N HIS A 386 -13.01 -25.20 23.81
CA HIS A 386 -12.81 -25.87 25.10
C HIS A 386 -11.39 -25.74 25.68
N SER A 387 -10.62 -24.74 25.26
CA SER A 387 -9.41 -24.34 25.98
C SER A 387 -9.78 -23.54 27.22
N LYS A 388 -8.91 -23.55 28.24
CA LYS A 388 -9.08 -22.75 29.48
C LYS A 388 -8.60 -21.30 29.33
N ASP A 389 -8.42 -20.83 28.11
CA ASP A 389 -8.01 -19.47 27.79
C ASP A 389 -9.19 -18.59 27.33
N LYS A 390 -8.93 -17.31 27.16
CA LYS A 390 -9.83 -16.36 26.49
C LYS A 390 -9.91 -16.64 24.98
N GLN A 391 -10.90 -16.03 24.35
CA GLN A 391 -10.97 -15.94 22.89
C GLN A 391 -9.83 -15.07 22.36
N VAL A 392 -9.26 -15.48 21.22
CA VAL A 392 -8.23 -14.72 20.51
C VAL A 392 -8.77 -13.33 20.17
N ALA A 393 -7.94 -12.31 20.39
CA ALA A 393 -8.30 -10.94 20.05
C ALA A 393 -8.40 -10.78 18.52
N PRO A 394 -9.36 -9.99 18.00
CA PRO A 394 -9.56 -9.85 16.56
C PRO A 394 -8.36 -9.27 15.79
N ASP A 395 -7.55 -8.45 16.45
CA ASP A 395 -6.34 -7.83 15.92
C ASP A 395 -5.10 -8.74 15.99
N ASN A 396 -5.18 -9.88 16.70
CA ASN A 396 -4.06 -10.79 16.87
C ASN A 396 -3.91 -11.75 15.67
N GLY A 397 -3.27 -11.27 14.61
CA GLY A 397 -3.26 -11.94 13.30
C GLY A 397 -4.57 -11.69 12.56
N LEU A 398 -4.98 -12.61 11.70
CA LEU A 398 -6.21 -12.50 10.88
C LEU A 398 -7.47 -12.93 11.68
N GLY A 399 -7.63 -12.39 12.89
CA GLY A 399 -8.63 -12.79 13.88
C GLY A 399 -10.02 -12.12 13.72
N GLY A 400 -10.23 -11.32 12.68
CA GLY A 400 -11.45 -10.53 12.45
C GLY A 400 -12.79 -11.31 12.45
N TRP A 401 -12.73 -12.63 12.27
CA TRP A 401 -13.88 -13.55 12.32
C TRP A 401 -14.41 -13.83 13.74
N ASN A 402 -13.71 -13.33 14.76
CA ASN A 402 -14.15 -13.40 16.16
C ASN A 402 -15.02 -12.19 16.57
N MET A 403 -15.24 -11.25 15.65
CA MET A 403 -16.12 -10.10 15.85
C MET A 403 -17.49 -10.36 15.25
N THR A 404 -18.53 -9.76 15.84
CA THR A 404 -19.81 -9.65 15.15
C THR A 404 -19.67 -8.77 13.90
N TRP A 405 -20.53 -8.98 12.90
CA TRP A 405 -20.50 -8.14 11.69
C TRP A 405 -20.71 -6.66 12.01
N ARG A 406 -21.59 -6.34 12.96
CA ARG A 406 -21.83 -4.97 13.41
C ARG A 406 -20.57 -4.31 13.99
N GLU A 407 -19.81 -5.02 14.82
CA GLU A 407 -18.54 -4.52 15.37
C GLU A 407 -17.47 -4.36 14.29
N TRP A 408 -17.43 -5.30 13.33
CA TRP A 408 -16.55 -5.20 12.17
C TRP A 408 -16.83 -3.93 11.37
N THR A 409 -18.08 -3.75 10.94
CA THR A 409 -18.45 -2.59 10.11
C THR A 409 -18.24 -1.27 10.84
N ALA A 410 -18.48 -1.22 12.17
CA ALA A 410 -18.28 -0.02 12.97
C ALA A 410 -16.81 0.49 12.99
N GLY A 411 -15.83 -0.35 12.63
CA GLY A 411 -14.42 0.04 12.56
C GLY A 411 -14.00 0.68 11.23
N SER A 412 -14.90 0.85 10.25
CA SER A 412 -14.63 1.63 9.05
C SER A 412 -14.53 3.12 9.37
N ALA A 413 -13.62 3.82 8.69
CA ALA A 413 -13.48 5.27 8.77
C ALA A 413 -14.47 6.03 7.85
N LEU A 414 -15.37 5.30 7.16
CA LEU A 414 -16.31 5.84 6.17
C LEU A 414 -17.78 5.77 6.59
N ASN A 415 -18.05 5.32 7.83
CA ASN A 415 -19.41 5.26 8.37
C ASN A 415 -20.00 6.62 8.72
#